data_AF-A0A7L6AYT3-F1
#
_entry.id   AF-A0A7L6AYT3-F1
#
_cell.length_a   1.000
_cell.length_b   1.000
_cell.length_c   1.000
_cell.angle_alpha   90.00
_cell.angle_beta   90.00
_cell.angle_gamma   90.00
#
_symmetry.space_group_name_H-M   'P 1'
#
loop_
_entity.id
_entity.type
_entity.pdbx_description
1 polymer ?
#
loop_
_entity_poly.entity_id
_entity_poly.type
_entity_poly.pdbx_seq_one_letter_code
_entity_poly.pdbx_strand_id
1 'polypeptide(L)'
;MASAIRRKVKGNWNQPSEHFGMSGTARISVRSPGTINRFSLSCKGSPAFCESLKAAVHSSDPLPKPEYSELYGDTLVITFE
;
A
#
# COMPACT_ATOMS: atom_id res chain seq x y z
N MET A 1 13.50 -2.35 -3.40
CA MET A 1 12.84 -1.77 -2.20
C MET A 1 11.34 -1.52 -2.39
N ALA A 2 10.91 -0.50 -3.15
CA ALA A 2 9.48 -0.26 -3.39
C ALA A 2 8.80 -1.44 -4.11
N SER A 3 9.52 -2.20 -4.94
CA SER A 3 8.95 -3.27 -5.76
C SER A 3 8.40 -4.47 -4.99
N ALA A 4 9.01 -4.90 -3.88
CA ALA A 4 8.53 -6.05 -3.10
C ALA A 4 7.27 -5.71 -2.28
N ILE A 5 7.30 -4.57 -1.59
CA ILE A 5 6.15 -4.04 -0.85
C ILE A 5 5.01 -3.70 -1.83
N ARG A 6 5.31 -3.02 -2.96
CA ARG A 6 4.32 -2.78 -4.01
C ARG A 6 3.73 -4.07 -4.56
N ARG A 7 4.56 -5.10 -4.83
CA ARG A 7 4.08 -6.40 -5.32
C ARG A 7 3.15 -7.09 -4.31
N LYS A 8 3.51 -7.12 -3.02
CA LYS A 8 2.65 -7.70 -1.99
C LYS A 8 1.32 -6.95 -1.88
N VAL A 9 1.38 -5.62 -1.77
CA VAL A 9 0.18 -4.77 -1.65
C VAL A 9 -0.71 -4.88 -2.88
N LYS A 10 -0.15 -4.82 -4.09
CA LYS A 10 -0.92 -5.00 -5.33
C LYS A 10 -1.47 -6.42 -5.49
N GLY A 11 -0.73 -7.44 -5.05
CA GLY A 11 -1.20 -8.84 -5.06
C GLY A 11 -2.33 -9.11 -4.07
N ASN A 12 -2.33 -8.42 -2.92
CA ASN A 12 -3.40 -8.48 -1.93
C ASN A 12 -4.59 -7.56 -2.27
N TRP A 13 -4.48 -6.74 -3.31
CA TRP A 13 -5.54 -5.83 -3.68
C TRP A 13 -6.63 -6.57 -4.45
N ASN A 14 -7.78 -6.76 -3.79
CA ASN A 14 -8.99 -7.24 -4.45
C ASN A 14 -9.61 -6.09 -5.25
N GLN A 15 -9.13 -5.92 -6.49
CA GLN A 15 -9.52 -4.83 -7.37
C GLN A 15 -11.01 -4.93 -7.72
N PRO A 16 -11.83 -3.91 -7.39
CA PRO A 16 -13.24 -3.88 -7.78
C PRO A 16 -13.39 -3.88 -9.30
N SER A 17 -14.42 -4.56 -9.82
CA SER A 17 -14.74 -4.56 -11.26
C SER A 17 -15.03 -3.16 -11.81
N GLU A 18 -15.57 -2.27 -10.97
CA GLU A 18 -15.84 -0.86 -11.28
C GLU A 18 -14.79 0.05 -10.63
N HIS A 19 -13.68 0.29 -11.33
CA HIS A 19 -12.63 1.22 -10.91
C HIS A 19 -12.24 2.23 -12.00
N PHE A 20 -12.92 2.23 -13.14
CA PHE A 20 -12.57 3.10 -14.27
C PHE A 20 -12.65 4.58 -13.88
N GLY A 21 -11.54 5.31 -14.07
CA GLY A 21 -11.40 6.71 -13.67
C GLY A 21 -11.15 6.94 -12.17
N MET A 22 -11.03 5.88 -11.37
CA MET A 22 -10.67 5.96 -9.96
C MET A 22 -9.16 5.86 -9.78
N SER A 23 -8.62 6.58 -8.80
CA SER A 23 -7.20 6.51 -8.48
C SER A 23 -6.96 6.65 -6.98
N GLY A 24 -5.88 6.07 -6.49
CA GLY A 24 -5.49 6.14 -5.09
C GLY A 24 -3.98 6.20 -4.95
N THR A 25 -3.50 7.02 -4.02
CA THR A 25 -2.09 7.11 -3.63
C THR A 25 -1.97 6.77 -2.16
N ALA A 26 -1.41 5.60 -1.86
CA ALA A 26 -1.04 5.20 -0.51
C ALA A 26 0.40 5.65 -0.21
N ARG A 27 0.61 6.24 0.96
CA ARG A 27 1.94 6.51 1.52
C ARG A 27 2.10 5.65 2.77
N ILE A 28 3.12 4.81 2.77
CA ILE A 28 3.37 3.80 3.80
C ILE A 28 4.81 3.98 4.28
N SER A 29 5.01 4.10 5.58
CA SER A 29 6.35 3.92 6.17
C SER A 29 6.38 2.63 6.96
N VAL A 30 7.50 1.91 6.87
CA VAL A 30 7.67 0.59 7.49
C VAL A 30 8.76 0.71 8.55
N ARG A 31 8.52 0.14 9.74
CA ARG A 31 9.53 0.00 10.80
C ARG A 31 10.02 -1.43 10.88
N SER A 32 11.23 -1.63 11.40
CA SER A 32 11.74 -2.98 11.69
C SER A 32 10.77 -3.70 12.65
N PRO A 33 10.40 -4.96 12.41
CA PRO A 33 10.91 -5.89 11.39
C PRO A 33 10.04 -6.04 10.12
N GLY A 34 9.22 -5.05 9.76
CA GLY A 34 8.27 -5.13 8.63
C GLY A 34 6.87 -4.58 8.92
N THR A 35 6.64 -4.02 10.11
CA THR A 35 5.33 -3.49 10.52
C THR A 35 5.07 -2.11 9.91
N ILE A 36 3.82 -1.84 9.55
CA ILE A 36 3.42 -0.50 9.12
C ILE A 36 3.57 0.47 10.30
N ASN A 37 4.32 1.55 10.10
CA ASN A 37 4.54 2.59 11.09
C ASN A 37 3.60 3.78 10.87
N ARG A 38 3.53 4.29 9.63
CA ARG A 38 2.54 5.30 9.23
C ARG A 38 1.90 4.89 7.92
N PHE A 39 0.60 5.18 7.81
CA PHE A 39 -0.18 4.97 6.61
C PHE A 39 -1.06 6.19 6.35
N SER A 40 -1.10 6.64 5.10
CA SER A 40 -2.09 7.61 4.63
C SER A 40 -2.53 7.22 3.22
N LEU A 41 -3.81 7.44 2.92
CA LEU A 41 -4.39 7.18 1.60
C LEU A 41 -5.06 8.46 1.08
N SER A 42 -4.61 8.92 -0.08
CA SER A 42 -5.35 9.89 -0.87
C SER A 42 -6.09 9.12 -1.95
N CYS A 43 -7.41 9.10 -1.91
CA CYS A 43 -8.22 8.31 -2.83
C CYS A 43 -9.25 9.19 -3.53
N LYS A 44 -9.37 9.02 -4.85
CA LYS A 44 -10.35 9.65 -5.72
C LYS A 44 -11.13 8.53 -6.41
N GLY A 45 -12.27 8.15 -5.84
CA GLY A 45 -13.08 7.05 -6.33
C GLY A 45 -14.28 6.81 -5.42
N SER A 46 -14.95 5.67 -5.60
CA SER A 46 -16.04 5.27 -4.71
C SER A 46 -15.50 4.90 -3.32
N PRO A 47 -16.33 5.00 -2.26
CA PRO A 47 -15.94 4.53 -0.92
C PRO A 47 -15.49 3.07 -0.93
N ALA A 48 -16.16 2.20 -1.69
CA ALA A 48 -15.80 0.79 -1.83
C ALA A 48 -14.40 0.60 -2.44
N PHE A 49 -14.06 1.38 -3.46
CA PHE A 49 -12.72 1.38 -4.05
C PHE A 49 -11.67 1.83 -3.02
N CYS A 50 -11.91 2.93 -2.31
CA CYS A 50 -10.97 3.43 -1.31
C CYS A 50 -10.76 2.45 -0.14
N GLU A 51 -11.83 1.79 0.33
CA GLU A 51 -11.73 0.76 1.35
C GLU A 51 -11.00 -0.49 0.84
N SER A 52 -11.17 -0.88 -0.43
CA SER A 52 -10.39 -1.98 -1.03
C SER A 52 -8.88 -1.71 -1.00
N LEU A 53 -8.48 -0.45 -1.23
CA LEU A 53 -7.08 -0.03 -1.18
C LEU A 53 -6.52 -0.05 0.24
N LYS A 54 -7.30 0.43 1.22
CA LYS A 54 -6.92 0.33 2.63
C LYS A 54 -6.77 -1.13 3.05
N ALA A 55 -7.73 -1.97 2.72
CA ALA A 55 -7.71 -3.39 3.04
C ALA A 55 -6.50 -4.10 2.43
N ALA A 56 -6.11 -3.77 1.19
CA ALA A 56 -4.91 -4.31 0.55
C ALA A 56 -3.63 -3.98 1.32
N VAL A 57 -3.51 -2.74 1.81
CA VAL A 57 -2.35 -2.29 2.59
C VAL A 57 -2.34 -2.96 3.96
N HIS A 58 -3.45 -2.93 4.69
CA HIS A 58 -3.54 -3.50 6.04
C HIS A 58 -3.38 -5.04 6.07
N SER A 59 -3.96 -5.75 5.10
CA SER A 59 -3.81 -7.21 4.97
C SER A 59 -2.39 -7.63 4.58
N SER A 60 -1.56 -6.69 4.13
CA SER A 60 -0.18 -6.96 3.78
C SER A 60 0.77 -6.93 4.98
N ASP A 61 0.30 -6.53 6.18
CA ASP A 61 1.09 -6.54 7.43
C ASP A 61 1.27 -7.99 7.96
N PRO A 62 2.50 -8.44 8.29
CA PRO A 62 3.76 -7.71 8.16
C PRO A 62 4.24 -7.61 6.71
N LEU A 63 4.62 -6.40 6.32
CA LEU A 63 5.19 -6.13 5.01
C LEU A 63 6.56 -6.82 4.89
N PRO A 64 6.94 -7.27 3.68
CA PRO A 64 8.24 -7.90 3.47
C PRO A 64 9.33 -6.90 3.85
N LYS A 65 10.35 -7.41 4.53
CA LYS A 65 11.49 -6.60 4.97
C LYS A 65 12.10 -5.89 3.75
N PRO A 66 12.37 -4.58 3.83
CA PRO A 66 13.17 -3.92 2.81
C PRO A 66 14.53 -4.60 2.70
N GLU A 67 15.03 -4.68 1.49
CA GLU A 67 16.29 -5.34 1.13
C GLU A 67 17.51 -4.74 1.86
N TYR A 68 17.43 -3.45 2.21
CA TYR A 68 18.40 -2.75 3.04
C TYR A 68 17.73 -2.17 4.29
N SER A 69 18.39 -2.26 5.44
CA SER A 69 17.86 -1.78 6.74
C SER A 69 17.73 -0.26 6.82
N GLU A 70 18.47 0.47 6.00
CA GLU A 70 18.48 1.95 5.94
C GLU A 70 17.16 2.55 5.44
N LEU A 71 16.28 1.68 4.96
CA LEU A 71 15.03 2.01 4.28
C LEU A 71 13.83 1.84 5.22
N TYR A 72 14.09 1.35 6.44
CA TYR A 72 13.14 1.47 7.53
C TYR A 72 12.98 2.95 7.89
N GLY A 73 11.73 3.38 8.03
CA GLY A 73 11.38 4.79 8.28
C GLY A 73 11.15 5.62 7.01
N ASP A 74 11.58 5.13 5.85
CA ASP A 74 11.36 5.80 4.57
C ASP A 74 9.89 5.70 4.15
N THR A 75 9.37 6.74 3.47
CA THR A 75 7.97 6.77 3.03
C THR A 75 7.84 6.24 1.61
N LEU A 76 7.26 5.05 1.49
CA LEU A 76 6.93 4.41 0.22
C LEU A 76 5.61 4.94 -0.31
N VAL A 77 5.63 5.48 -1.53
CA VAL A 77 4.43 5.91 -2.24
C VAL A 77 4.00 4.79 -3.21
N ILE A 78 2.72 4.42 -3.19
CA ILE A 78 2.11 3.43 -4.08
C ILE A 78 0.89 4.06 -4.74
N THR A 79 0.89 4.09 -6.08
CA THR A 79 -0.24 4.56 -6.89
C THR A 79 -1.04 3.37 -7.40
N PHE A 80 -2.37 3.51 -7.32
CA PHE A 80 -3.39 2.62 -7.81
C PHE A 80 -4.25 3.40 -8.79
N GLU A 81 -4.51 2.81 -9.95
CA GLU A 81 -5.22 3.37 -11.11
C GLU A 81 -5.89 2.21 -11.86
#